data_AF-A0A2M7PR13-F1
#
_entry.id   AF-A0A2M7PR13-F1
#
_cell.length_a   1.000
_cell.length_b   1.000
_cell.length_c   1.000
_cell.angle_alpha   90.00
_cell.angle_beta   90.00
_cell.angle_gamma   90.00
#
_symmetry.space_group_name_H-M   'P 1'
#
loop_
_entity.id
_entity.type
_entity.pdbx_description
1 polymer ?
#
loop_
_entity_poly.entity_id
_entity_poly.type
_entity_poly.pdbx_seq_one_letter_code
_entity_poly.pdbx_strand_id
1 'polypeptide(L)'
;MDINIFDEENKKRQEQLAQLPTSCVQSAKNLHEQRQFYTQHDIFPDRVIDHIITKLTKFNDEGLITRIQDDEDEVMTLVNQYFNCG
;
A
#
# COMPACT_ATOMS: atom_id res chain seq x y z
N MET A 1 9.81 1.82 24.65
CA MET A 1 9.77 3.30 24.70
C MET A 1 9.01 3.72 23.47
N ASP A 2 7.76 4.13 23.61
CA ASP A 2 6.94 4.59 22.49
C ASP A 2 7.35 6.02 22.14
N ILE A 3 8.21 6.16 21.13
CA ILE A 3 8.59 7.45 20.57
C ILE A 3 7.57 7.74 19.48
N ASN A 4 6.87 8.87 19.60
CA ASN A 4 5.99 9.32 18.53
C ASN A 4 6.84 9.86 17.36
N ILE A 5 6.98 9.05 16.32
CA ILE A 5 7.75 9.39 15.12
C ILE A 5 7.12 10.51 14.27
N PHE A 6 5.91 10.95 14.61
CA PHE A 6 5.22 12.05 13.94
C PHE A 6 5.44 13.41 14.61
N ASP A 7 6.11 13.46 15.76
CA ASP A 7 6.48 14.73 16.40
C ASP A 7 7.56 15.44 15.56
N GLU A 8 7.48 16.77 15.48
CA GLU A 8 8.45 17.61 14.75
C GLU A 8 9.90 17.33 15.15
N GLU A 9 10.14 17.07 16.43
CA GLU A 9 11.45 16.73 17.00
C GLU A 9 12.02 15.41 16.44
N ASN A 10 11.16 14.52 15.94
CA ASN A 10 11.51 13.20 15.43
C ASN A 10 11.53 13.11 13.89
N LYS A 11 11.31 14.20 13.15
CA LYS A 11 11.31 14.22 11.66
C LYS A 11 12.54 13.54 11.04
N LYS A 12 13.74 13.82 11.55
CA LYS A 12 14.99 13.20 11.06
C LYS A 12 15.00 11.69 11.21
N ARG A 13 14.35 11.14 12.24
CA ARG A 13 14.21 9.69 12.42
C ARG A 13 13.14 9.14 11.49
N GLN A 14 12.03 9.84 11.33
CA GLN A 14 10.98 9.46 10.39
C GLN A 14 11.50 9.34 8.95
N GLU A 15 12.33 10.28 8.51
CA GLU A 15 12.96 10.30 7.18
C GLU A 15 13.91 9.10 6.95
N GLN A 16 14.47 8.51 8.01
CA GLN A 16 15.32 7.33 7.92
C GLN A 16 14.52 6.02 7.82
N LEU A 17 13.22 6.05 8.13
CA LEU A 17 12.37 4.88 8.06
C LEU A 17 11.89 4.64 6.63
N ALA A 18 11.83 3.37 6.24
CA ALA A 18 11.16 2.97 5.02
C ALA A 18 9.68 3.37 5.12
N GLN A 19 9.21 4.17 4.16
CA GLN A 19 7.83 4.60 4.12
C GLN A 19 6.93 3.47 3.61
N LEU A 20 5.70 3.42 4.13
CA LEU A 20 4.71 2.47 3.66
C LEU A 20 4.31 2.80 2.21
N PRO A 21 4.02 1.78 1.39
CA PRO A 21 3.49 2.00 0.05
C PRO A 21 2.14 2.75 0.14
N THR A 22 1.94 3.66 -0.80
CA THR A 22 0.76 4.55 -0.83
C THR A 22 -0.37 4.06 -1.74
N SER A 23 -0.13 2.96 -2.46
CA SER A 23 -1.08 2.35 -3.40
C SER A 23 -0.88 0.84 -3.47
N CYS A 24 -1.92 0.11 -3.90
CA CYS A 24 -1.85 -1.33 -4.15
C CYS A 24 -0.78 -1.65 -5.20
N VAL A 25 -0.64 -0.84 -6.24
CA VAL A 25 0.41 -0.99 -7.25
C VAL A 25 1.81 -0.92 -6.61
N GLN A 26 2.05 0.03 -5.70
CA GLN A 26 3.33 0.13 -4.99
C GLN A 26 3.53 -1.04 -4.01
N SER A 27 2.47 -1.49 -3.34
CA SER A 27 2.53 -2.71 -2.52
C SER A 27 2.90 -3.95 -3.36
N ALA A 28 2.40 -4.06 -4.59
CA ALA A 28 2.73 -5.15 -5.51
C ALA A 28 4.23 -5.14 -5.89
N LYS A 29 4.79 -3.96 -6.18
CA LYS A 29 6.23 -3.78 -6.46
C LYS A 29 7.06 -4.21 -5.25
N ASN A 30 6.74 -3.72 -4.06
CA ASN A 30 7.45 -4.08 -2.83
C ASN A 30 7.34 -5.58 -2.53
N LEU A 31 6.16 -6.19 -2.70
CA LEU A 31 5.96 -7.62 -2.50
C LEU A 31 6.79 -8.46 -3.49
N HIS A 32 6.91 -8.01 -4.74
CA HIS A 32 7.77 -8.66 -5.73
C HIS A 32 9.25 -8.58 -5.33
N GLU A 33 9.74 -7.41 -4.92
CA GLU A 33 11.13 -7.22 -4.45
C GLU A 33 11.44 -8.07 -3.22
N GLN A 34 10.47 -8.19 -2.31
CA GLN A 34 10.60 -8.95 -1.07
C GLN A 34 10.23 -10.43 -1.21
N ARG A 35 9.90 -10.92 -2.42
CA ARG A 35 9.37 -12.28 -2.65
C ARG A 35 10.15 -13.35 -1.89
N GLN A 36 11.47 -13.30 -1.97
CA GLN A 36 12.36 -14.28 -1.35
C GLN A 36 12.14 -14.40 0.17
N PHE A 37 11.88 -13.29 0.87
CA PHE A 37 11.63 -13.33 2.32
C PHE A 37 10.35 -14.08 2.67
N TYR A 38 9.34 -14.03 1.80
CA TYR A 38 8.06 -14.73 2.01
C TYR A 38 8.12 -16.19 1.59
N THR A 39 8.99 -16.56 0.63
CA THR A 39 9.03 -17.91 0.04
C THR A 39 10.12 -18.79 0.64
N GLN A 40 11.17 -18.24 1.27
CA GLN A 40 12.34 -18.95 1.80
C GLN A 40 12.04 -20.09 2.81
N HIS A 41 10.87 -20.11 3.42
CA HIS A 41 10.48 -21.12 4.42
C HIS A 41 9.36 -22.04 3.92
N ASP A 42 9.06 -21.99 2.62
CA ASP A 42 7.99 -22.77 1.97
C ASP A 42 6.60 -22.56 2.60
N ILE A 43 6.41 -21.48 3.37
CA ILE A 43 5.14 -21.10 3.99
C ILE A 43 4.19 -20.54 2.93
N PHE A 44 4.72 -19.68 2.05
CA PHE A 44 3.98 -19.10 0.95
C PHE A 44 4.56 -19.59 -0.38
N PRO A 45 3.84 -20.43 -1.13
CA PRO A 45 4.25 -20.83 -2.48
C PRO A 45 4.36 -19.61 -3.40
N ASP A 46 5.30 -19.61 -4.34
CA ASP A 46 5.49 -18.53 -5.32
C ASP A 46 4.19 -18.11 -6.02
N ARG A 47 3.35 -19.10 -6.36
CA ARG A 47 2.05 -18.87 -7.01
C ARG A 47 1.10 -18.00 -6.17
N VAL A 48 1.18 -18.08 -4.84
CA VAL A 48 0.37 -17.22 -3.96
C VAL A 48 0.86 -15.78 -4.06
N ILE A 49 2.18 -15.58 -4.02
CA ILE A 49 2.79 -14.25 -4.18
C ILE A 49 2.42 -13.65 -5.54
N ASP A 50 2.53 -14.42 -6.62
CA ASP A 50 2.17 -13.99 -7.97
C ASP A 50 0.69 -13.60 -8.10
N HIS A 51 -0.19 -14.38 -7.47
CA HIS A 51 -1.62 -14.07 -7.47
C HIS A 51 -1.91 -12.77 -6.73
N ILE A 52 -1.27 -12.54 -5.58
CA ILE A 52 -1.42 -11.31 -4.80
C ILE A 52 -0.87 -10.11 -5.58
N ILE A 53 0.33 -10.22 -6.16
CA ILE A 53 0.90 -9.19 -7.04
C ILE A 53 -0.08 -8.85 -8.16
N THR A 54 -0.59 -9.87 -8.87
CA THR A 54 -1.56 -9.68 -9.96
C THR A 54 -2.82 -8.97 -9.49
N LYS A 55 -3.36 -9.36 -8.32
CA LYS A 55 -4.56 -8.75 -7.74
C LYS A 55 -4.31 -7.29 -7.39
N LEU A 56 -3.19 -6.98 -6.76
CA LEU A 56 -2.81 -5.63 -6.35
C LEU A 56 -2.57 -4.71 -7.55
N THR A 57 -1.85 -5.18 -8.57
CA THR A 57 -1.60 -4.40 -9.79
C THR A 57 -2.89 -4.06 -10.54
N LYS A 58 -3.90 -4.94 -10.50
CA LYS A 58 -5.20 -4.71 -11.17
C LYS A 58 -5.99 -3.50 -10.65
N PHE A 59 -5.72 -3.02 -9.43
CA PHE A 59 -6.38 -1.82 -8.93
C PHE A 59 -5.95 -0.55 -9.66
N ASN A 60 -4.73 -0.53 -10.24
CA ASN A 60 -4.20 0.60 -11.00
C ASN A 60 -4.34 1.95 -10.27
N ASP A 61 -4.11 1.93 -8.97
CA ASP A 61 -4.40 3.01 -8.01
C ASP A 61 -3.19 3.90 -7.71
N GLU A 62 -2.11 3.77 -8.47
CA GLU A 62 -0.93 4.63 -8.33
C GLU A 62 -1.32 6.10 -8.62
N GLY A 63 -1.10 6.98 -7.64
CA GLY A 63 -1.49 8.40 -7.72
C GLY A 63 -3.00 8.66 -7.65
N LEU A 64 -3.82 7.67 -7.26
CA LEU A 64 -5.28 7.79 -7.26
C LEU A 64 -5.77 9.02 -6.47
N ILE A 65 -5.31 9.19 -5.23
CA ILE A 65 -5.72 10.32 -4.37
C ILE A 65 -5.47 11.65 -5.07
N THR A 66 -4.27 11.87 -5.60
CA THR A 66 -3.93 13.11 -6.31
C THR A 66 -4.79 13.36 -7.54
N ARG A 67 -5.27 12.31 -8.22
CA ARG A 67 -6.13 12.45 -9.40
C ARG A 67 -7.54 12.89 -9.06
N ILE A 68 -8.08 12.46 -7.92
CA ILE A 68 -9.50 12.59 -7.59
C ILE A 68 -9.79 13.52 -6.41
N GLN A 69 -8.77 13.92 -5.64
CA GLN A 69 -8.96 14.66 -4.38
C GLN A 69 -9.76 15.97 -4.54
N ASP A 70 -9.72 16.57 -5.72
CA ASP A 70 -10.40 17.82 -6.05
C ASP A 70 -11.77 17.58 -6.75
N ASP A 71 -12.18 16.31 -6.89
CA ASP A 71 -13.45 15.89 -7.50
C ASP A 71 -14.28 15.08 -6.48
N GLU A 72 -15.22 15.75 -5.82
CA GLU A 72 -16.07 15.14 -4.79
C GLU A 72 -16.94 13.99 -5.34
N ASP A 73 -17.36 14.05 -6.61
CA ASP A 73 -18.23 13.03 -7.22
C ASP A 73 -17.44 11.74 -7.50
N GLU A 74 -16.20 11.85 -7.99
CA GLU A 74 -15.30 10.70 -8.16
C GLU A 74 -14.93 10.07 -6.81
N VAL A 75 -14.67 10.88 -5.78
CA VAL A 75 -14.42 10.40 -4.42
C VAL A 75 -15.65 9.63 -3.89
N MET A 76 -16.84 10.21 -4.00
CA MET A 76 -18.08 9.57 -3.52
C MET A 76 -18.40 8.29 -4.29
N THR A 77 -18.07 8.23 -5.57
CA THR A 77 -18.20 7.00 -6.37
C THR A 77 -17.38 5.86 -5.77
N LEU A 78 -16.12 6.12 -5.40
CA LEU A 78 -15.26 5.12 -4.76
C LEU A 78 -15.72 4.74 -3.36
N VAL A 79 -16.14 5.72 -2.56
CA VAL A 79 -16.69 5.46 -1.21
C VAL A 79 -17.89 4.52 -1.32
N ASN A 80 -18.86 4.82 -2.19
CA ASN A 80 -20.03 3.97 -2.38
C ASN A 80 -19.69 2.58 -2.93
N GLN A 81 -18.63 2.46 -3.74
CA GLN A 81 -18.23 1.18 -4.33
C GLN A 81 -17.50 0.26 -3.32
N TYR A 82 -16.62 0.82 -2.49
CA TYR A 82 -15.69 0.03 -1.68
C TYR A 82 -15.90 0.15 -0.17
N PHE A 83 -16.50 1.24 0.30
CA PHE A 83 -16.71 1.51 1.72
C PHE A 83 -18.12 1.08 2.15
N ASN A 84 -18.27 -0.23 2.39
CA ASN A 84 -19.52 -0.82 2.85
C ASN A 84 -19.69 -0.63 4.37
N CYS A 85 -20.22 0.51 4.79
CA CYS A 85 -20.64 0.73 6.18
C CYS A 85 -21.99 0.04 6.43
N GLY A 86 -22.00 -0.95 7.32
CA GLY A 86 -23.21 -1.54 7.91
C GLY A 86 -23.43 -1.03 9.32
#